data_AF-E2J583-F1
#
_entry.id   AF-E2J583-F1
#
_cell.length_a   1.000
_cell.length_b   1.000
_cell.length_c   1.000
_cell.angle_alpha   90.00
_cell.angle_beta   90.00
_cell.angle_gamma   90.00
#
_symmetry.space_group_name_H-M   'P 1'
#
loop_
_entity.id
_entity.type
_entity.pdbx_description
1 polymer ?
#
loop_
_entity_poly.entity_id
_entity_poly.type
_entity_poly.pdbx_seq_one_letter_code
_entity_poly.pdbx_strand_id
1 'polypeptide(L)'
;KDLRPGDRVLAADDQGRLLYSDFLTFLDRDDRAKKVFYVIETREPRERLLLTAAHLLFVAPLNDSAAADPEAPSGAGPPPGGALGRRALFASRVRPGQRVYVVAERGGDRRLLPAAVHSVTLREEVTGAYAPLTAQGTILINRV
;
A
#
# COMPACT_ATOMS: atom_id res chain seq x y z
N LYS A 1 -6.08 -13.66 5.50
CA LYS A 1 -5.38 -14.95 5.73
C LYS A 1 -6.10 -16.12 5.06
N ASP A 2 -7.42 -16.12 4.99
CA ASP A 2 -8.22 -17.24 4.45
C ASP A 2 -8.53 -17.14 2.95
N LEU A 3 -7.77 -16.33 2.19
CA LEU A 3 -7.96 -16.16 0.75
C LEU A 3 -7.62 -17.44 -0.01
N ARG A 4 -8.42 -17.75 -1.03
CA ARG A 4 -8.27 -18.90 -1.91
C ARG A 4 -8.15 -18.43 -3.36
N PRO A 5 -7.38 -19.14 -4.20
CA PRO A 5 -7.28 -18.82 -5.62
C PRO A 5 -8.67 -18.65 -6.25
N GLY A 6 -8.88 -17.54 -6.96
CA GLY A 6 -10.17 -17.16 -7.54
C GLY A 6 -11.03 -16.23 -6.68
N ASP A 7 -10.69 -16.03 -5.40
CA ASP A 7 -11.31 -14.97 -4.60
C ASP A 7 -11.01 -13.60 -5.21
N ARG A 8 -12.00 -12.70 -5.22
CA ARG A 8 -11.83 -11.34 -5.74
C ARG A 8 -11.60 -10.35 -4.60
N VAL A 9 -10.47 -9.66 -4.65
CA VAL A 9 -10.08 -8.66 -3.64
C VAL A 9 -10.02 -7.27 -4.26
N LEU A 10 -10.22 -6.24 -3.44
CA LEU A 10 -10.13 -4.87 -3.89
C LEU A 10 -8.65 -4.52 -4.15
N ALA A 11 -8.38 -3.97 -5.33
CA ALA A 11 -7.07 -3.53 -5.81
C ALA A 11 -7.19 -2.12 -6.40
N ALA A 12 -6.05 -1.53 -6.74
CA ALA A 12 -5.98 -0.26 -7.43
C ALA A 12 -5.04 -0.38 -8.65
N ASP A 13 -5.48 0.13 -9.79
CA ASP A 13 -4.62 0.22 -10.97
C ASP A 13 -3.57 1.34 -10.81
N ASP A 14 -2.73 1.50 -11.82
CA ASP A 14 -1.70 2.54 -11.92
C ASP A 14 -2.29 3.97 -11.86
N GLN A 15 -3.52 4.16 -12.34
CA GLN A 15 -4.27 5.41 -12.24
C GLN A 15 -4.94 5.60 -10.87
N GLY A 16 -5.01 4.53 -10.07
CA GLY A 16 -5.69 4.49 -8.77
C GLY A 16 -7.18 4.33 -8.80
N ARG A 17 -7.72 3.83 -9.89
CA ARG A 17 -9.10 3.41 -9.95
C ARG A 17 -9.21 2.10 -9.19
N LEU A 18 -10.22 2.02 -8.34
CA LEU A 18 -10.49 0.81 -7.58
C LEU A 18 -11.12 -0.22 -8.49
N LEU A 19 -10.63 -1.45 -8.40
CA LEU A 19 -11.12 -2.57 -9.19
C LEU A 19 -11.02 -3.87 -8.38
N TYR A 20 -11.79 -4.87 -8.78
CA TYR A 20 -11.67 -6.21 -8.19
C TYR A 20 -10.67 -7.05 -8.98
N SER A 21 -9.60 -7.48 -8.31
CA SER A 21 -8.58 -8.36 -8.88
C SER A 21 -8.70 -9.75 -8.29
N ASP A 22 -8.41 -10.76 -9.10
CA ASP A 22 -8.33 -12.13 -8.64
C ASP A 22 -7.11 -12.31 -7.75
N PHE A 23 -7.32 -12.92 -6.59
CA PHE A 23 -6.27 -13.47 -5.76
C PHE A 23 -5.76 -14.76 -6.39
N LEU A 24 -4.44 -14.87 -6.54
CA LEU A 24 -3.80 -15.99 -7.20
C LEU A 24 -3.21 -16.96 -6.18
N THR A 25 -2.38 -16.46 -5.27
CA THR A 25 -1.67 -17.26 -4.26
C THR A 25 -1.08 -16.37 -3.17
N PHE A 26 -0.52 -16.97 -2.12
CA PHE A 26 0.38 -16.28 -1.19
C PHE A 26 1.84 -16.54 -1.61
N LEU A 27 2.64 -15.48 -1.77
CA LEU A 27 4.09 -15.56 -2.00
C LEU A 27 4.86 -15.91 -0.72
N ASP A 28 4.35 -15.46 0.41
CA ASP A 28 4.81 -15.81 1.74
C ASP A 28 3.56 -16.03 2.61
N ARG A 29 3.50 -17.16 3.30
CA ARG A 29 2.44 -17.48 4.26
C ARG A 29 3.05 -18.29 5.38
N ASP A 30 3.14 -17.66 6.55
CA ASP A 30 3.59 -18.32 7.75
C ASP A 30 2.70 -17.86 8.92
N ASP A 31 1.84 -18.77 9.39
CA ASP A 31 0.88 -18.52 10.46
C ASP A 31 1.57 -18.42 11.85
N ARG A 32 2.83 -18.88 11.97
CA ARG A 32 3.60 -18.93 13.23
C ARG A 32 4.78 -17.97 13.25
N ALA A 33 5.09 -17.31 12.13
CA ALA A 33 6.13 -16.31 12.03
C ALA A 33 5.94 -15.23 13.11
N LYS A 34 6.98 -15.05 13.93
CA LYS A 34 7.16 -13.86 14.76
C LYS A 34 8.00 -12.87 13.95
N LYS A 35 7.39 -11.79 13.48
CA LYS A 35 8.08 -10.73 12.73
C LYS A 35 7.85 -9.39 13.41
N VAL A 36 8.79 -8.49 13.22
CA VAL A 36 8.61 -7.08 13.55
C VAL A 36 7.76 -6.42 12.47
N PHE A 37 6.68 -5.78 12.88
CA PHE A 37 5.79 -5.03 12.00
C PHE A 37 5.89 -3.53 12.27
N TYR A 38 5.89 -2.76 11.19
CA TYR A 38 5.62 -1.33 11.20
C TYR A 38 4.10 -1.15 11.28
N VAL A 39 3.66 -0.43 12.30
CA VAL A 39 2.29 0.04 12.45
C VAL A 39 2.24 1.46 11.93
N ILE A 40 1.58 1.66 10.80
CA ILE A 40 1.37 2.95 10.16
C ILE A 40 -0.07 3.35 10.41
N GLU A 41 -0.29 4.49 11.07
CA GLU A 41 -1.63 5.03 11.31
C GLU A 41 -1.82 6.34 10.56
N THR A 42 -2.97 6.52 9.91
CA THR A 42 -3.34 7.76 9.24
C THR A 42 -4.22 8.64 10.13
N ARG A 43 -4.26 9.95 9.85
CA ARG A 43 -5.03 10.91 10.65
C ARG A 43 -6.50 10.98 10.24
N GLU A 44 -6.76 11.23 8.96
CA GLU A 44 -8.12 11.37 8.43
C GLU A 44 -8.15 10.99 6.92
N PRO A 45 -8.92 9.95 6.53
CA PRO A 45 -9.56 8.98 7.41
C PRO A 45 -8.53 8.23 8.27
N ARG A 46 -8.93 7.82 9.48
CA ARG A 46 -8.08 7.09 10.41
C ARG A 46 -8.09 5.62 10.07
N GLU A 47 -6.98 5.14 9.52
CA GLU A 47 -6.74 3.74 9.19
C GLU A 47 -5.44 3.28 9.82
N ARG A 48 -5.31 1.96 9.98
CA ARG A 48 -4.15 1.34 10.61
C ARG A 48 -3.70 0.14 9.79
N LEU A 49 -2.45 0.19 9.34
CA LEU A 49 -1.83 -0.84 8.53
C LEU A 49 -0.61 -1.42 9.23
N LEU A 50 -0.50 -2.75 9.18
CA LEU A 50 0.62 -3.52 9.75
C LEU A 50 1.40 -4.17 8.61
N LEU A 51 2.68 -3.84 8.49
CA LEU A 51 3.53 -4.33 7.40
C LEU A 51 4.93 -4.67 7.90
N THR A 52 5.57 -5.66 7.27
CA THR A 52 7.02 -5.82 7.46
C THR A 52 7.77 -4.68 6.77
N ALA A 53 9.05 -4.48 7.14
CA ALA A 53 9.90 -3.40 6.63
C ALA A 53 9.94 -3.25 5.10
N ALA A 54 9.81 -4.36 4.38
CA ALA A 54 10.01 -4.48 2.93
C ALA A 54 8.72 -4.41 2.11
N HIS A 55 7.54 -4.31 2.73
CA HIS A 55 6.32 -4.06 1.96
C HIS A 55 6.36 -2.68 1.34
N LEU A 56 5.83 -2.56 0.13
CA LEU A 56 5.71 -1.30 -0.59
C LEU A 56 4.33 -0.69 -0.35
N LEU A 57 4.29 0.60 0.00
CA LEU A 57 3.08 1.40 0.06
C LEU A 57 3.16 2.51 -0.98
N PHE A 58 2.05 2.78 -1.65
CA PHE A 58 1.93 3.96 -2.50
C PHE A 58 1.77 5.20 -1.63
N VAL A 59 2.65 6.17 -1.85
CA VAL A 59 2.57 7.48 -1.22
C VAL A 59 2.06 8.52 -2.21
N ALA A 60 1.19 9.39 -1.74
CA ALA A 60 0.71 10.53 -2.49
C ALA A 60 1.70 11.70 -2.38
N PRO A 61 1.84 12.52 -3.44
CA PRO A 61 2.61 13.74 -3.36
C PRO A 61 2.04 14.69 -2.29
N LEU A 62 2.93 15.46 -1.65
CA LEU A 62 2.57 16.65 -0.89
C LEU A 62 2.32 17.75 -1.94
N ASN A 63 1.09 18.14 -2.23
CA ASN A 63 0.79 19.19 -3.23
C ASN A 63 1.54 20.51 -2.88
N ASP A 64 1.95 21.37 -3.83
CA ASP A 64 1.51 21.56 -5.21
C ASP A 64 2.60 21.32 -6.27
N SER A 65 2.41 20.32 -7.12
CA SER A 65 2.50 20.45 -8.58
C SER A 65 2.33 19.08 -9.21
N ALA A 66 1.37 18.98 -10.12
CA ALA A 66 1.54 18.14 -11.30
C ALA A 66 2.69 18.73 -12.13
N ALA A 67 3.92 18.58 -11.62
CA ALA A 67 5.14 18.77 -12.38
C ALA A 67 5.92 17.49 -12.13
N ALA A 68 6.24 16.81 -13.23
CA ALA A 68 7.13 15.67 -13.22
C ALA A 68 8.32 15.96 -12.30
N ASP A 69 8.67 15.05 -11.39
CA ASP A 69 10.00 15.03 -10.82
C ASP A 69 10.96 14.65 -11.97
N PRO A 70 11.83 15.54 -12.50
CA PRO A 70 13.08 15.05 -13.04
C PRO A 70 13.96 14.70 -11.83
N GLU A 71 14.76 13.65 -11.96
CA GLU A 71 15.76 13.21 -10.96
C GLU A 71 15.25 12.28 -9.84
N ALA A 72 14.91 11.06 -10.26
CA ALA A 72 15.34 9.90 -9.47
C ALA A 72 16.89 9.80 -9.54
N PRO A 73 17.59 9.47 -8.45
CA PRO A 73 19.04 9.29 -8.49
C PRO A 73 19.41 8.23 -9.52
N SER A 74 20.18 8.63 -10.51
CA SER A 74 20.68 7.83 -11.63
C SER A 74 21.33 6.54 -11.13
N GLY A 75 20.64 5.41 -11.32
CA GLY A 75 21.16 4.09 -10.98
C GLY A 75 20.21 2.92 -11.26
N ALA A 76 18.90 3.17 -11.36
CA ALA A 76 17.94 2.18 -11.84
C ALA A 76 17.06 2.85 -12.90
N GLY A 77 17.08 2.32 -14.13
CA GLY A 77 16.21 2.80 -15.20
C GLY A 77 14.74 2.74 -14.79
N PRO A 78 13.85 3.50 -15.49
CA PRO A 78 12.42 3.42 -15.23
C PRO A 78 11.95 1.96 -15.32
N PRO A 79 11.11 1.48 -14.39
CA PRO A 79 10.56 0.14 -14.49
C PRO A 79 9.82 0.01 -15.83
N PRO A 80 9.94 -1.13 -16.54
CA PRO A 80 9.21 -1.35 -17.77
C PRO A 80 7.70 -1.40 -17.44
N GLY A 81 6.98 -0.39 -17.92
CA GLY A 81 5.57 -0.15 -17.60
C GLY A 81 5.36 1.27 -17.10
N GLY A 82 5.22 2.21 -18.03
CA GLY A 82 5.07 3.64 -17.74
C GLY A 82 3.82 3.94 -16.92
N ALA A 83 3.97 4.05 -15.61
CA ALA A 83 2.92 4.51 -14.69
C ALA A 83 3.25 5.93 -14.24
N LEU A 84 2.57 6.91 -14.83
CA LEU A 84 2.59 8.30 -14.40
C LEU A 84 2.00 8.41 -12.97
N GLY A 85 2.85 8.73 -11.99
CA GLY A 85 2.45 9.62 -10.90
C GLY A 85 2.33 9.05 -9.47
N ARG A 86 2.61 7.77 -9.21
CA ARG A 86 2.54 7.22 -7.83
C ARG A 86 3.83 6.53 -7.42
N ARG A 87 4.51 7.15 -6.45
CA ARG A 87 5.74 6.62 -5.88
C ARG A 87 5.40 5.55 -4.84
N ALA A 88 6.01 4.37 -4.97
CA ALA A 88 5.99 3.36 -3.93
C ALA A 88 7.18 3.55 -2.98
N LEU A 89 6.96 3.42 -1.67
CA LEU A 89 8.00 3.45 -0.64
C LEU A 89 7.93 2.19 0.21
N PHE A 90 9.09 1.69 0.63
CA PHE A 90 9.16 0.66 1.66
C PHE A 90 8.53 1.16 2.96
N ALA A 91 7.79 0.30 3.66
CA ALA A 91 7.15 0.59 4.95
C ALA A 91 8.15 1.17 5.97
N SER A 92 9.38 0.64 5.98
CA SER A 92 10.49 1.12 6.80
C SER A 92 10.93 2.57 6.53
N ARG A 93 10.59 3.11 5.36
CA ARG A 93 10.90 4.48 4.94
C ARG A 93 9.71 5.44 5.07
N VAL A 94 8.53 4.94 5.44
CA VAL A 94 7.37 5.79 5.71
C VAL A 94 7.63 6.61 6.97
N ARG A 95 7.23 7.88 6.94
CA ARG A 95 7.39 8.83 8.06
C ARG A 95 6.08 9.58 8.33
N PRO A 96 5.82 9.97 9.58
CA PRO A 96 4.74 10.92 9.88
C PRO A 96 4.82 12.17 9.02
N GLY A 97 3.67 12.68 8.58
CA GLY A 97 3.56 13.84 7.68
C GLY A 97 3.54 13.48 6.18
N GLN A 98 4.08 12.32 5.78
CA GLN A 98 3.85 11.79 4.43
C GLN A 98 2.38 11.41 4.23
N ARG A 99 1.94 11.23 2.99
CA ARG A 99 0.56 10.85 2.67
C ARG A 99 0.53 9.48 2.01
N VAL A 100 -0.37 8.60 2.46
CA VAL A 100 -0.68 7.31 1.82
C VAL A 100 -2.09 7.35 1.25
N TYR A 101 -2.42 6.44 0.34
CA TYR A 101 -3.78 6.34 -0.18
C TYR A 101 -4.66 5.51 0.74
N VAL A 102 -5.90 5.94 0.94
CA VAL A 102 -6.91 5.24 1.74
C VAL A 102 -8.26 5.32 1.06
N VAL A 103 -9.05 4.26 1.19
CA VAL A 103 -10.41 4.19 0.64
C VAL A 103 -11.40 4.85 1.56
N ALA A 104 -11.96 5.94 1.08
CA ALA A 104 -13.17 6.54 1.65
C ALA A 104 -14.38 6.15 0.81
N GLU A 105 -15.51 5.94 1.49
CA GLU A 105 -16.82 5.82 0.85
C GLU A 105 -17.52 7.18 0.95
N ARG A 106 -18.00 7.71 -0.18
CA ARG A 106 -18.78 8.95 -0.20
C ARG A 106 -19.93 8.79 -1.19
N GLY A 107 -21.17 8.84 -0.68
CA GLY A 107 -22.37 8.75 -1.53
C GLY A 107 -22.54 7.42 -2.26
N GLY A 108 -22.01 6.32 -1.72
CA GLY A 108 -22.05 4.98 -2.35
C GLY A 108 -20.82 4.63 -3.17
N ASP A 109 -20.02 5.63 -3.57
CA ASP A 109 -18.80 5.41 -4.35
C ASP A 109 -17.55 5.30 -3.46
N ARG A 110 -16.72 4.31 -3.77
CA ARG A 110 -15.39 4.14 -3.16
C ARG A 110 -14.35 4.88 -3.99
N ARG A 111 -13.49 5.64 -3.30
CA ARG A 111 -12.37 6.34 -3.93
C ARG A 111 -11.14 6.34 -3.05
N LEU A 112 -9.97 6.28 -3.69
CA LEU A 112 -8.71 6.52 -3.00
C LEU A 112 -8.55 8.02 -2.72
N LEU A 113 -8.23 8.36 -1.48
CA LEU A 113 -7.90 9.70 -1.04
C LEU A 113 -6.54 9.69 -0.35
N PRO A 114 -5.73 10.75 -0.49
CA PRO A 114 -4.51 10.88 0.27
C PRO A 114 -4.84 11.18 1.74
N ALA A 115 -4.28 10.42 2.67
CA ALA A 115 -4.33 10.70 4.10
C ALA A 115 -2.93 10.83 4.70
N ALA A 116 -2.76 11.84 5.55
CA ALA A 116 -1.52 12.05 6.26
C ALA A 116 -1.26 10.91 7.25
N VAL A 117 -0.05 10.35 7.18
CA VAL A 117 0.48 9.44 8.20
C VAL A 117 0.64 10.22 9.49
N HIS A 118 -0.07 9.78 10.52
CA HIS A 118 -0.05 10.35 11.85
C HIS A 118 1.11 9.79 12.68
N SER A 119 1.31 8.47 12.64
CA SER A 119 2.31 7.77 13.45
C SER A 119 2.90 6.60 12.67
N VAL A 120 4.16 6.27 13.00
CA VAL A 120 4.84 5.05 12.54
C VAL A 120 5.54 4.45 13.76
N THR A 121 5.13 3.26 14.18
CA THR A 121 5.70 2.58 15.34
C THR A 121 6.09 1.15 15.00
N LEU A 122 6.99 0.55 15.78
CA LEU A 122 7.33 -0.87 15.66
C LEU A 122 6.51 -1.68 16.66
N ARG A 123 6.06 -2.86 16.22
CA ARG A 123 5.51 -3.91 17.09
C ARG A 123 6.23 -5.22 16.80
N GLU A 124 6.88 -5.77 17.82
CA GLU A 124 7.74 -6.95 17.66
C GLU A 124 6.99 -8.29 17.70
N GLU A 125 5.68 -8.31 17.98
CA GLU A 125 4.98 -9.54 18.36
C GLU A 125 3.58 -9.66 17.75
N VAL A 126 3.49 -9.70 16.43
CA VAL A 126 2.29 -10.22 15.76
C VAL A 126 2.64 -11.56 15.14
N THR A 127 1.86 -12.59 15.47
CA THR A 127 1.94 -13.89 14.82
C THR A 127 1.23 -13.86 13.48
N GLY A 128 1.90 -14.38 12.46
CA GLY A 128 1.34 -14.49 11.12
C GLY A 128 1.88 -13.43 10.16
N ALA A 129 2.41 -13.88 9.03
CA ALA A 129 2.79 -13.01 7.92
C ALA A 129 2.22 -13.57 6.61
N TYR A 130 1.62 -12.70 5.81
CA TYR A 130 0.93 -13.07 4.59
C TYR A 130 1.24 -12.06 3.48
N ALA A 131 1.76 -12.52 2.35
CA ALA A 131 2.01 -11.72 1.17
C ALA A 131 1.14 -12.23 0.01
N PRO A 132 -0.13 -11.78 -0.07
CA PRO A 132 -1.03 -12.18 -1.16
C PRO A 132 -0.56 -11.60 -2.50
N LEU A 133 -0.62 -12.40 -3.55
CA LEU A 133 -0.44 -11.99 -4.93
C LEU A 133 -1.79 -11.94 -5.64
N THR A 134 -2.05 -10.82 -6.29
CA THR A 134 -3.24 -10.60 -7.12
C THR A 134 -2.82 -10.47 -8.58
N ALA A 135 -3.75 -10.70 -9.51
CA ALA A 135 -3.49 -10.50 -10.95
C ALA A 135 -3.09 -9.05 -11.30
N GLN A 136 -3.59 -8.05 -10.57
CA GLN A 136 -3.15 -6.65 -10.69
C GLN A 136 -1.77 -6.37 -10.10
N GLY A 137 -1.29 -7.21 -9.18
CA GLY A 137 -0.04 -6.97 -8.43
C GLY A 137 -0.18 -5.96 -7.27
N THR A 138 -1.36 -5.38 -7.07
CA THR A 138 -1.70 -4.52 -5.93
C THR A 138 -2.89 -5.10 -5.15
N ILE A 139 -3.04 -4.67 -3.90
CA ILE A 139 -4.14 -5.08 -3.03
C ILE A 139 -4.39 -4.00 -2.00
N LEU A 140 -5.65 -3.79 -1.64
CA LEU A 140 -6.01 -2.95 -0.51
C LEU A 140 -6.13 -3.78 0.77
N ILE A 141 -5.43 -3.36 1.81
CA ILE A 141 -5.44 -4.00 3.13
C ILE A 141 -5.87 -2.97 4.15
N ASN A 142 -6.90 -3.29 4.95
CA ASN A 142 -7.46 -2.36 5.93
C ASN A 142 -7.75 -0.97 5.33
N ARG A 143 -8.27 -0.95 4.09
CA ARG A 143 -8.61 0.26 3.34
C ARG A 143 -7.41 1.13 2.92
N VAL A 144 -6.17 0.69 3.11
CA VAL A 144 -4.93 1.33 2.63
C VAL A 144 -4.40 0.59 1.40
#